data_AF-A0AAJ0LB14-F1
#
_entry.id   AF-A0AAJ0LB14-F1
#
_cell.length_a   1.000
_cell.length_b   1.000
_cell.length_c   1.000
_cell.angle_alpha   90.00
_cell.angle_beta   90.00
_cell.angle_gamma   90.00
#
_symmetry.space_group_name_H-M   'P 1'
#
loop_
_entity.id
_entity.type
_entity.pdbx_description
1 polymer ?
#
loop_
_entity_poly.entity_id
_entity_poly.type
_entity_poly.pdbx_seq_one_letter_code
_entity_poly.pdbx_strand_id
1 'polypeptide(L)'
;MLLAAGSPGIAADPAPIPAAGQAAAPADLRLALLAIRINGIDQPDPVWVLYDADALYVTGDAALAWRLVLKEDDTRLFEGETYLRLDTAEGLVAGLDDATQTLSITAPAHCSCRRARCCRAGPTGR
;
A
#
# COMPACT_ATOMS: atom_id res chain seq x y z
N MET A 1 53.68 26.26 -35.34
CA MET A 1 54.14 26.35 -33.94
C MET A 1 52.92 26.71 -33.10
N LEU A 2 52.32 25.78 -32.35
CA LEU A 2 52.62 25.40 -30.94
C LEU A 2 52.53 26.65 -30.01
N LEU A 3 51.74 26.73 -28.93
CA LEU A 3 51.25 25.73 -27.97
C LEU A 3 49.91 26.10 -27.30
N ALA A 4 49.18 25.06 -26.89
CA ALA A 4 48.10 25.06 -25.92
C ALA A 4 48.61 25.28 -24.48
N ALA A 5 47.76 25.82 -23.61
CA ALA A 5 47.91 25.75 -22.16
C ALA A 5 46.63 25.17 -21.55
N GLY A 6 46.68 23.87 -21.25
CA GLY A 6 45.67 23.17 -20.47
C GLY A 6 45.83 23.46 -18.98
N SER A 7 44.71 23.59 -18.29
CA SER A 7 44.65 23.58 -16.83
C SER A 7 44.55 22.12 -16.35
N PRO A 8 45.43 21.66 -15.42
CA PRO A 8 45.30 20.34 -14.82
C PRO A 8 44.15 20.35 -13.79
N GLY A 9 43.35 19.29 -13.84
CA GLY A 9 42.13 19.16 -13.06
C GLY A 9 42.32 18.72 -11.62
N ILE A 10 41.18 18.56 -10.95
CA ILE A 10 40.81 17.48 -10.04
C ILE A 10 39.28 17.50 -10.03
N ALA A 11 38.64 16.46 -10.53
CA ALA A 11 37.33 16.06 -10.02
C ALA A 11 37.47 14.57 -9.77
N ALA A 12 37.57 14.25 -8.48
CA ALA A 12 37.64 12.90 -7.98
C ALA A 12 36.55 12.07 -8.63
N ASP A 13 36.95 10.96 -9.25
CA ASP A 13 36.06 9.88 -9.63
C ASP A 13 35.36 9.40 -8.35
N PRO A 14 34.04 9.61 -8.16
CA PRO A 14 33.36 8.91 -7.10
C PRO A 14 33.27 7.46 -7.56
N ALA A 15 34.22 6.66 -7.10
CA ALA A 15 34.10 5.21 -7.12
C ALA A 15 32.67 4.85 -6.69
N PRO A 16 31.94 4.01 -7.45
CA PRO A 16 30.56 3.67 -7.10
C PRO A 16 30.59 3.00 -5.73
N ILE A 17 30.10 3.71 -4.72
CA ILE A 17 29.81 3.17 -3.40
C ILE A 17 28.79 2.06 -3.66
N PRO A 18 29.07 0.77 -3.40
CA PRO A 18 28.01 -0.21 -3.40
C PRO A 18 27.07 0.20 -2.27
N ALA A 19 25.83 0.59 -2.62
CA ALA A 19 24.80 0.87 -1.65
C ALA A 19 24.61 -0.40 -0.79
N ALA A 20 25.18 -0.38 0.41
CA ALA A 20 24.95 -1.39 1.41
C ALA A 20 23.46 -1.33 1.75
N GLY A 21 22.71 -2.36 1.34
CA GLY A 21 21.30 -2.50 1.69
C GLY A 21 20.29 -2.20 0.59
N GLN A 22 20.65 -2.28 -0.70
CA GLN A 22 19.66 -2.63 -1.71
C GLN A 22 19.28 -4.11 -1.48
N ALA A 23 18.46 -4.37 -0.46
CA ALA A 23 17.62 -5.54 -0.46
C ALA A 23 16.90 -5.51 -1.81
N ALA A 24 17.19 -6.49 -2.66
CA ALA A 24 16.57 -6.61 -3.96
C ALA A 24 15.06 -6.52 -3.74
N ALA A 25 14.45 -5.41 -4.14
CA ALA A 25 13.00 -5.34 -4.19
C ALA A 25 12.59 -6.54 -5.04
N PRO A 26 11.83 -7.51 -4.50
CA PRO A 26 11.33 -8.60 -5.32
C PRO A 26 10.62 -7.95 -6.51
N ALA A 27 10.98 -8.38 -7.71
CA ALA A 27 10.94 -7.60 -8.95
C ALA A 27 9.55 -7.16 -9.46
N ASP A 28 8.50 -7.22 -8.63
CA ASP A 28 7.15 -6.80 -8.97
C ASP A 28 6.39 -6.07 -7.84
N LEU A 29 7.08 -5.67 -6.76
CA LEU A 29 6.46 -4.82 -5.73
C LEU A 29 6.21 -3.41 -6.25
N ARG A 30 4.97 -2.94 -6.15
CA ARG A 30 4.52 -1.62 -6.58
C ARG A 30 3.87 -0.90 -5.42
N LEU A 31 4.22 0.37 -5.25
CA LEU A 31 3.60 1.26 -4.29
C LEU A 31 2.79 2.30 -5.07
N ALA A 32 1.49 2.39 -4.80
CA ALA A 32 0.62 3.38 -5.42
C ALA A 32 -0.31 4.02 -4.41
N LEU A 33 -0.65 5.29 -4.66
CA LEU A 33 -1.68 6.01 -3.92
C LEU A 33 -3.03 5.72 -4.56
N LEU A 34 -3.92 5.04 -3.85
CA LEU A 34 -5.18 4.54 -4.38
C LEU A 34 -6.39 5.16 -3.69
N ALA A 35 -7.46 5.39 -4.46
CA ALA A 35 -8.77 5.68 -3.90
C ALA A 35 -9.29 4.42 -3.19
N ILE A 36 -9.97 4.58 -2.04
CA ILE A 36 -10.38 3.44 -1.22
C ILE A 36 -11.89 3.35 -1.17
N ARG A 37 -12.43 2.16 -1.44
CA ARG A 37 -13.85 1.87 -1.33
C ARG A 37 -14.07 0.67 -0.42
N ILE A 38 -14.73 0.88 0.71
CA ILE A 38 -14.96 -0.16 1.73
C ILE A 38 -16.45 -0.47 1.79
N ASN A 39 -16.84 -1.72 1.54
CA ASN A 39 -18.24 -2.16 1.52
C ASN A 39 -19.13 -1.29 0.62
N GLY A 40 -18.58 -0.87 -0.54
CA GLY A 40 -19.27 0.01 -1.49
C GLY A 40 -19.28 1.50 -1.10
N ILE A 41 -18.63 1.88 0.02
CA ILE A 41 -18.56 3.27 0.50
C ILE A 41 -17.19 3.85 0.17
N ASP A 42 -17.17 4.91 -0.63
CA ASP A 42 -15.95 5.67 -0.92
C ASP A 42 -15.41 6.34 0.35
N GLN A 43 -14.12 6.13 0.61
CA GLN A 43 -13.39 6.81 1.67
C GLN A 43 -12.89 8.16 1.15
N PRO A 44 -12.86 9.19 2.00
CA PRO A 44 -12.47 10.53 1.58
C PRO A 44 -10.97 10.66 1.30
N ASP A 45 -10.14 9.81 1.91
CA ASP A 45 -8.69 9.92 1.86
C ASP A 45 -8.09 8.73 1.09
N PRO A 46 -7.28 8.99 0.04
CA PRO A 46 -6.56 7.94 -0.66
C PRO A 46 -5.40 7.43 0.20
N VAL A 47 -5.04 6.15 0.05
CA VAL A 47 -4.02 5.51 0.90
C VAL A 47 -2.93 4.87 0.05
N TRP A 48 -1.70 4.88 0.57
CA TRP A 48 -0.58 4.15 0.00
C TRP A 48 -0.78 2.65 0.17
N VAL A 49 -0.87 1.96 -0.96
CA VAL A 49 -1.06 0.52 -1.02
C VAL A 49 0.16 -0.07 -1.71
N LEU A 50 0.81 -0.99 -1.01
CA LEU A 50 1.88 -1.81 -1.55
C LEU A 50 1.24 -3.07 -2.12
N TYR A 51 1.59 -3.47 -3.34
CA TYR A 51 1.01 -4.64 -3.95
C TYR A 51 1.95 -5.29 -4.96
N ASP A 52 1.68 -6.55 -5.25
CA ASP A 52 2.29 -7.33 -6.32
C ASP A 52 1.21 -8.15 -7.04
N ALA A 53 1.61 -9.04 -7.95
CA ALA A 53 0.67 -9.88 -8.69
C ALA A 53 -0.20 -10.81 -7.81
N ASP A 54 0.20 -11.11 -6.57
CA ASP A 54 -0.48 -12.05 -5.67
C ASP A 54 -1.16 -11.36 -4.48
N ALA A 55 -0.59 -10.26 -3.99
CA ALA A 55 -0.97 -9.72 -2.69
C ALA A 55 -1.11 -8.20 -2.66
N LEU A 56 -2.04 -7.75 -1.81
CA LEU A 56 -2.29 -6.35 -1.47
C LEU A 56 -1.94 -6.12 -0.01
N TYR A 57 -1.21 -5.04 0.25
CA TYR A 57 -0.74 -4.67 1.56
C TYR A 57 -1.02 -3.19 1.84
N VAL A 58 -1.34 -2.89 3.10
CA VAL A 58 -1.66 -1.53 3.57
C VAL A 58 -0.91 -1.22 4.86
N THR A 59 -0.74 0.05 5.17
CA THR A 59 -0.10 0.45 6.43
C THR A 59 -0.98 0.07 7.64
N GLY A 60 -0.35 -0.13 8.78
CA GLY A 60 -1.05 -0.36 10.05
C GLY A 60 -2.03 0.75 10.42
N ASP A 61 -1.66 2.01 10.14
CA ASP A 61 -2.51 3.16 10.38
C ASP A 61 -3.80 3.11 9.55
N ALA A 62 -3.69 2.78 8.26
CA ALA A 62 -4.84 2.61 7.38
C ALA A 62 -5.76 1.46 7.84
N ALA A 63 -5.18 0.31 8.18
CA ALA A 63 -5.94 -0.82 8.71
C ALA A 63 -6.70 -0.44 10.00
N LEU A 64 -6.06 0.29 10.91
CA LEU A 64 -6.68 0.80 12.14
C LEU A 64 -7.79 1.82 11.87
N ALA A 65 -7.57 2.75 10.94
CA ALA A 65 -8.55 3.77 10.54
C ALA A 65 -9.84 3.11 9.99
N TRP A 66 -9.68 2.01 9.25
CA TRP A 66 -10.78 1.23 8.70
C TRP A 66 -11.32 0.16 9.65
N ARG A 67 -10.72 0.03 10.84
CA ARG A 67 -11.06 -0.98 11.86
C ARG A 67 -10.99 -2.40 11.32
N LEU A 68 -10.06 -2.65 10.40
CA LEU A 68 -9.78 -3.99 9.91
C LEU A 68 -8.94 -4.72 10.95
N VAL A 69 -9.33 -5.96 11.23
CA VAL A 69 -8.55 -6.85 12.10
C VAL A 69 -7.70 -7.71 11.16
N LEU A 70 -6.49 -7.23 10.86
CA LEU A 70 -5.49 -7.95 10.07
C LEU A 70 -4.61 -8.77 11.00
N LYS A 71 -4.06 -9.88 10.51
CA LYS A 71 -3.06 -10.65 11.27
C LYS A 71 -1.70 -9.98 11.13
N GLU A 72 -1.04 -9.71 12.25
CA GLU A 72 0.26 -9.05 12.30
C GLU A 72 1.42 -9.97 11.85
N ASP A 73 1.17 -11.28 11.76
CA ASP A 73 2.17 -12.28 11.32
C ASP A 73 2.55 -12.16 9.84
N ASP A 74 1.69 -11.62 8.98
CA ASP A 74 1.92 -11.49 7.53
C ASP A 74 2.19 -10.02 7.16
N THR A 75 3.37 -9.56 7.57
CA THR A 75 3.87 -8.21 7.29
C THR A 75 4.98 -8.20 6.26
N ARG A 76 5.10 -7.08 5.56
CA ARG A 76 6.18 -6.81 4.60
C ARG A 76 6.79 -5.45 4.88
N LEU A 77 8.12 -5.41 5.03
CA LEU A 77 8.87 -4.17 5.18
C LEU A 77 9.20 -3.62 3.78
N PHE A 78 8.82 -2.38 3.52
CA PHE A 78 9.13 -1.68 2.28
C PHE A 78 9.50 -0.23 2.59
N GLU A 79 10.66 0.21 2.11
CA GLU A 79 11.19 1.57 2.34
C GLU A 79 11.22 2.01 3.83
N GLY A 80 11.40 1.06 4.75
CA GLY A 80 11.44 1.33 6.20
C GLY A 80 10.07 1.42 6.87
N GLU A 81 8.98 1.20 6.13
CA GLU A 81 7.63 1.14 6.64
C GLU A 81 7.05 -0.28 6.56
N THR A 82 6.26 -0.65 7.56
CA THR A 82 5.66 -1.98 7.68
C THR A 82 4.26 -1.98 7.10
N TYR A 83 4.04 -2.86 6.12
CA TYR A 83 2.76 -3.08 5.46
C TYR A 83 2.16 -4.42 5.89
N LEU A 84 0.87 -4.45 6.15
CA LEU A 84 0.08 -5.61 6.55
C LEU A 84 -0.68 -6.16 5.34
N ARG A 85 -0.64 -7.47 5.14
CA ARG A 85 -1.36 -8.13 4.04
C ARG A 85 -2.87 -8.14 4.32
N LEU A 86 -3.66 -7.63 3.37
CA LEU A 86 -5.13 -7.56 3.48
C LEU A 86 -5.80 -8.94 3.44
N ASP A 87 -5.28 -9.86 2.64
CA ASP A 87 -5.84 -11.21 2.42
C ASP A 87 -5.80 -12.12 3.66
N THR A 88 -5.19 -11.67 4.76
CA THR A 88 -5.05 -12.44 5.99
C THR A 88 -6.29 -12.43 6.88
N ALA A 89 -7.19 -11.48 6.66
CA ALA A 89 -8.40 -11.32 7.46
C ALA A 89 -9.51 -12.25 6.95
N GLU A 90 -10.08 -13.05 7.86
CA GLU A 90 -11.14 -13.99 7.52
C GLU A 90 -12.38 -13.29 6.96
N GLY A 91 -12.78 -13.69 5.75
CA GLY A 91 -13.94 -13.12 5.05
C GLY A 91 -13.69 -11.75 4.41
N LEU A 92 -12.48 -11.19 4.53
CA LEU A 92 -12.10 -9.97 3.83
C LEU A 92 -11.73 -10.29 2.39
N VAL A 93 -12.32 -9.56 1.45
CA VAL A 93 -11.99 -9.64 0.02
C VAL A 93 -11.46 -8.28 -0.41
N ALA A 94 -10.21 -8.23 -0.84
CA ALA A 94 -9.59 -7.03 -1.39
C ALA A 94 -9.39 -7.20 -2.89
N GLY A 95 -9.63 -6.14 -3.66
CA GLY A 95 -9.43 -6.12 -5.10
C GLY A 95 -8.92 -4.76 -5.55
N LEU A 96 -7.95 -4.79 -6.46
CA LEU A 96 -7.40 -3.60 -7.10
C LEU A 96 -8.04 -3.41 -8.48
N ASP A 97 -8.69 -2.27 -8.68
CA ASP A 97 -9.04 -1.80 -10.02
C ASP A 97 -7.93 -0.87 -10.51
N ASP A 98 -7.11 -1.35 -11.44
CA ASP A 98 -5.99 -0.60 -12.00
C ASP A 98 -6.47 0.57 -12.88
N ALA A 99 -7.60 0.40 -13.59
CA ALA A 99 -8.14 1.42 -14.50
C ALA A 99 -8.63 2.66 -13.75
N THR A 100 -9.25 2.48 -12.59
CA THR A 100 -9.73 3.58 -11.74
C THR A 100 -8.82 3.85 -10.54
N GLN A 101 -7.68 3.17 -10.45
CA GLN A 101 -6.74 3.23 -9.32
C GLN A 101 -7.47 3.15 -7.97
N THR A 102 -8.37 2.17 -7.85
CA THR A 102 -9.26 2.04 -6.70
C THR A 102 -9.04 0.70 -6.00
N LEU A 103 -8.74 0.75 -4.70
CA LEU A 103 -8.76 -0.41 -3.83
C LEU A 103 -10.19 -0.62 -3.31
N SER A 104 -10.80 -1.72 -3.72
CA SER A 104 -12.08 -2.17 -3.19
C SER A 104 -11.86 -3.20 -2.07
N ILE A 105 -12.44 -2.94 -0.91
CA ILE A 105 -12.38 -3.82 0.25
C ILE A 105 -13.82 -4.22 0.61
N THR A 106 -14.10 -5.50 0.64
CA THR A 106 -15.34 -6.06 1.18
C THR A 106 -14.99 -6.77 2.48
N ALA A 107 -15.44 -6.22 3.59
CA ALA A 107 -15.25 -6.79 4.91
C ALA A 107 -16.59 -7.29 5.46
N PRO A 108 -16.62 -8.46 6.13
CA PRO A 108 -17.84 -9.00 6.70
C PRO A 108 -18.43 -8.04 7.75
N ALA A 109 -19.77 -8.03 7.85
CA ALA A 109 -20.54 -7.01 8.58
C ALA A 109 -20.17 -6.86 10.07
N HIS A 110 -19.41 -7.80 10.65
CA HIS A 110 -18.91 -7.70 12.01
C HIS A 110 -17.77 -6.66 12.19
N CYS A 111 -17.17 -6.15 11.11
CA CYS A 111 -16.05 -5.19 11.20
C CYS A 111 -16.42 -3.71 10.96
N SER A 112 -17.60 -3.41 10.40
CA SER A 112 -17.91 -2.06 9.88
C SER A 112 -19.12 -1.40 10.57
N CYS A 113 -18.94 -0.93 11.80
CA CYS A 113 -19.94 -0.09 12.46
C CYS A 113 -19.31 1.14 13.12
N ARG A 114 -19.26 2.28 12.40
CA ARG A 114 -19.17 3.60 13.04
C ARG A 114 -19.75 4.77 12.22
N ARG A 115 -20.94 4.61 11.68
CA ARG A 115 -21.94 5.69 11.67
C ARG A 115 -23.30 5.02 11.82
N ALA A 116 -24.13 5.53 12.73
CA ALA A 116 -25.35 4.93 13.27
C ALA A 116 -26.50 4.66 12.26
N ARG A 117 -26.22 4.14 11.07
CA ARG A 117 -27.20 3.88 10.01
C ARG A 117 -27.02 2.58 9.22
N CYS A 118 -26.04 1.71 9.52
CA CYS A 118 -25.93 0.42 8.82
C CYS A 118 -26.82 -0.70 9.38
N CYS A 119 -27.48 -0.51 10.53
CA CYS A 119 -28.43 -1.50 11.07
C CYS A 119 -29.90 -1.22 10.72
N ARG A 120 -30.22 -0.53 9.61
CA ARG A 120 -31.63 -0.40 9.21
C ARG A 120 -31.90 -0.43 7.71
N ALA A 121 -32.11 -1.65 7.21
CA ALA A 121 -33.10 -2.01 6.18
C ALA A 121 -33.23 -3.56 6.24
N GLY A 122 -34.20 -4.17 6.96
CA GLY A 122 -35.64 -4.23 6.68
C GLY A 122 -35.96 -5.49 5.84
N PRO A 123 -37.11 -6.21 5.99
CA PRO A 123 -38.37 -5.73 6.54
C PRO A 123 -38.93 -6.57 7.70
N THR A 124 -39.78 -5.93 8.48
CA THR A 124 -40.81 -6.56 9.30
C THR A 124 -41.71 -7.42 8.41
N GLY A 125 -41.81 -8.72 8.67
CA GLY A 125 -42.80 -9.62 8.10
C GLY A 125 -42.71 -10.96 8.84
N ARG A 126 -43.77 -11.51 9.42
CA ARG A 126 -45.21 -11.21 9.39
C ARG A 126 -45.81 -11.74 10.68
#